data_AF-A0A7C4LN90-F1
#
_entry.id   AF-A0A7C4LN90-F1
#
_cell.length_a   1.000
_cell.length_b   1.000
_cell.length_c   1.000
_cell.angle_alpha   90.00
_cell.angle_beta   90.00
_cell.angle_gamma   90.00
#
_symmetry.space_group_name_H-M   'P 1'
#
loop_
_entity.id
_entity.type
_entity.pdbx_description
1 polymer ?
#
loop_
_entity_poly.entity_id
_entity_poly.type
_entity_poly.pdbx_seq_one_letter_code
_entity_poly.pdbx_strand_id
1 'polypeptide(L)'
;MGFLKKFFKNTYRDGELRHGRSSFDNLSEDDLEAHLRISRYGSFQLTEAVRPSYDLQVIPRAGYRHDHYVDRESGIKIPVLMAAASRESVLDVFFDLLEPLGPTVDVVLETSHDRPSGHQDLYREEMDLPVLKSILYDFEDLLLDDGCTGLAVLNPEIPLEVQFDEHKLLIMYGQELVDFQDILDDYGLPCQDDMRFITEAEHVHSSNEEFARRFEQLKFRLGIEVD
;
A
#
# COMPACT_ATOMS: atom_id res chain seq x y z
N MET A 1 3.31 21.45 -15.69
CA MET A 1 2.64 20.15 -15.47
C MET A 1 3.73 19.12 -15.26
N GLY A 2 3.94 18.68 -14.02
CA GLY A 2 5.10 17.91 -13.59
C GLY A 2 5.19 16.52 -14.23
N PHE A 3 6.42 16.05 -14.43
CA PHE A 3 6.76 14.75 -15.00
C PHE A 3 6.08 13.60 -14.24
N LEU A 4 6.06 13.68 -12.90
CA LEU A 4 5.41 12.70 -12.02
C LEU A 4 3.89 12.66 -12.17
N LYS A 5 3.24 13.80 -12.47
CA LYS A 5 1.77 13.86 -12.63
C LYS A 5 1.22 12.93 -13.72
N LYS A 6 2.04 12.60 -14.71
CA LYS A 6 1.71 11.63 -15.78
C LYS A 6 2.02 10.18 -15.38
N PHE A 7 2.99 9.95 -14.50
CA PHE A 7 3.33 8.63 -13.97
C PHE A 7 2.19 8.02 -13.17
N PHE A 8 1.49 8.82 -12.35
CA PHE A 8 0.38 8.36 -11.50
C PHE A 8 -0.77 7.72 -12.27
N LYS A 9 -0.99 8.07 -13.55
CA LYS A 9 -2.12 7.46 -14.28
C LYS A 9 -1.86 6.00 -14.70
N ASN A 10 -0.61 5.53 -14.65
CA ASN A 10 -0.17 4.28 -15.29
C ASN A 10 0.52 3.28 -14.34
N THR A 11 0.87 3.64 -13.11
CA THR A 11 1.63 2.77 -12.17
C THR A 11 0.86 1.59 -11.60
N TYR A 12 -0.46 1.55 -11.77
CA TYR A 12 -1.30 0.56 -11.09
C TYR A 12 -1.47 -0.71 -11.93
N ARG A 13 -0.74 -1.75 -11.52
CA ARG A 13 -1.01 -3.13 -11.90
C ARG A 13 -1.62 -3.85 -10.70
N ASP A 14 -2.92 -4.09 -10.79
CA ASP A 14 -3.47 -5.38 -10.37
C ASP A 14 -2.52 -6.47 -10.89
N GLY A 15 -2.03 -7.32 -10.00
CA GLY A 15 -1.42 -8.57 -10.40
C GLY A 15 -2.42 -9.28 -11.31
N GLU A 16 -2.09 -9.40 -12.60
CA GLU A 16 -2.92 -10.15 -13.56
C GLU A 16 -3.23 -11.51 -12.94
N LEU A 17 -4.49 -11.70 -12.51
CA LEU A 17 -5.02 -12.99 -12.12
C LEU A 17 -4.68 -13.97 -13.23
N ARG A 18 -3.67 -14.81 -12.99
CA ARG A 18 -3.39 -15.94 -13.87
C ARG A 18 -4.69 -16.72 -13.92
N HIS A 19 -5.23 -16.89 -15.14
CA HIS A 19 -6.46 -17.63 -15.42
C HIS A 19 -6.32 -19.11 -15.01
N GLY A 20 -6.30 -19.37 -13.71
CA GLY A 20 -6.43 -20.66 -13.04
C GLY A 20 -7.72 -20.69 -12.24
N ARG A 21 -8.15 -21.89 -11.83
CA ARG A 21 -9.26 -22.03 -10.88
C ARG A 21 -8.89 -21.34 -9.57
N SER A 22 -9.83 -20.59 -8.98
CA SER A 22 -9.60 -19.92 -7.70
C SER A 22 -9.36 -20.98 -6.62
N SER A 23 -8.42 -20.72 -5.72
CA SER A 23 -8.18 -21.58 -4.56
C SER A 23 -9.39 -21.61 -3.60
N PHE A 24 -10.33 -20.67 -3.74
CA PHE A 24 -11.54 -20.56 -2.92
C PHE A 24 -12.75 -21.31 -3.50
N ASP A 25 -12.76 -21.68 -4.79
CA ASP A 25 -13.94 -22.17 -5.53
C ASP A 25 -14.62 -23.44 -4.94
N ASN A 26 -13.91 -24.22 -4.11
CA ASN A 26 -14.41 -25.50 -3.58
C ASN A 26 -14.36 -25.60 -2.05
N LEU A 27 -14.24 -24.47 -1.34
CA LEU A 27 -14.22 -24.46 0.11
C LEU A 27 -15.63 -24.50 0.69
N SER A 28 -15.78 -25.18 1.82
CA SER A 28 -16.98 -25.01 2.63
C SER A 28 -16.97 -23.62 3.31
N GLU A 29 -18.13 -23.14 3.73
CA GLU A 29 -18.22 -21.87 4.50
C GLU A 29 -17.37 -21.94 5.77
N ASP A 30 -17.37 -23.08 6.47
CA ASP A 30 -16.58 -23.32 7.68
C ASP A 30 -15.06 -23.25 7.40
N ASP A 31 -14.60 -23.85 6.29
CA ASP A 31 -13.19 -23.84 5.90
C ASP A 31 -12.72 -22.42 5.49
N LEU A 32 -13.57 -21.69 4.78
CA LEU A 32 -13.31 -20.30 4.41
C LEU A 32 -13.23 -19.42 5.65
N GLU A 33 -14.20 -19.51 6.56
CA GLU A 33 -14.20 -18.73 7.80
C GLU A 33 -12.97 -19.05 8.66
N ALA A 34 -12.62 -20.34 8.78
CA ALA A 34 -11.42 -20.76 9.50
C ALA A 34 -10.14 -20.16 8.89
N HIS A 35 -10.03 -20.14 7.56
CA HIS A 35 -8.90 -19.52 6.85
C HIS A 35 -8.82 -18.00 7.07
N LEU A 36 -9.94 -17.29 6.95
CA LEU A 36 -9.99 -15.83 7.11
C LEU A 36 -9.63 -15.39 8.55
N ARG A 37 -9.77 -16.27 9.55
CA ARG A 37 -9.34 -16.02 10.94
C ARG A 37 -7.83 -16.15 11.14
N ILE A 38 -7.08 -16.71 10.18
CA ILE A 38 -5.62 -16.85 10.28
C ILE A 38 -4.95 -15.53 9.92
N SER A 39 -4.41 -14.86 10.92
CA SER A 39 -3.68 -13.59 10.76
C SER A 39 -2.18 -13.68 11.03
N ARG A 40 -1.66 -14.82 11.51
CA ARG A 40 -0.24 -14.99 11.85
C ARG A 40 0.46 -16.05 11.00
N TYR A 41 1.58 -15.67 10.40
CA TYR A 41 2.41 -16.51 9.53
C TYR A 41 3.86 -16.48 10.03
N GLY A 42 4.22 -17.45 10.87
CA GLY A 42 5.50 -17.42 11.57
C GLY A 42 5.60 -16.22 12.52
N SER A 43 6.60 -15.36 12.30
CA SER A 43 6.75 -14.08 13.03
C SER A 43 5.93 -12.93 12.43
N PHE A 44 5.38 -13.09 11.23
CA PHE A 44 4.63 -12.05 10.54
C PHE A 44 3.17 -12.02 11.00
N GLN A 45 2.67 -10.82 11.29
CA GLN A 45 1.27 -10.59 11.66
C GLN A 45 0.62 -9.72 10.58
N LEU A 46 -0.41 -10.25 9.92
CA LEU A 46 -1.24 -9.50 8.99
C LEU A 46 -2.08 -8.46 9.74
N THR A 47 -2.44 -7.39 9.03
CA THR A 47 -3.57 -6.54 9.39
C THR A 47 -4.89 -7.23 9.02
N GLU A 48 -6.04 -6.58 9.26
CA GLU A 48 -7.33 -7.14 8.86
C GLU A 48 -7.67 -6.89 7.38
N ALA A 49 -6.91 -6.04 6.69
CA ALA A 49 -7.23 -5.57 5.35
C ALA A 49 -7.16 -6.64 4.25
N VAL A 50 -6.21 -7.58 4.31
CA VAL A 50 -6.00 -8.56 3.24
C VAL A 50 -5.76 -9.97 3.80
N ARG A 51 -6.21 -10.98 3.06
CA ARG A 51 -5.93 -12.40 3.32
C ARG A 51 -5.33 -13.08 2.10
N PRO A 52 -4.29 -13.93 2.27
CA PRO A 52 -3.68 -14.64 1.16
C PRO A 52 -4.60 -15.74 0.62
N SER A 53 -4.25 -16.28 -0.54
CA SER A 53 -4.91 -17.46 -1.12
C SER A 53 -5.00 -18.62 -0.13
N TYR A 54 -6.01 -19.46 -0.29
CA TYR A 54 -6.21 -20.63 0.57
C TYR A 54 -5.07 -21.64 0.44
N ASP A 55 -4.51 -21.79 -0.77
CA ASP A 55 -3.39 -22.70 -1.06
C ASP A 55 -2.02 -22.12 -0.69
N LEU A 56 -1.96 -20.89 -0.15
CA LEU A 56 -0.76 -20.20 0.34
C LEU A 56 0.40 -20.20 -0.66
N GLN A 57 0.12 -19.88 -1.92
CA GLN A 57 1.16 -19.76 -2.96
C GLN A 57 2.25 -18.75 -2.61
N VAL A 58 1.88 -17.71 -1.87
CA VAL A 58 2.80 -16.77 -1.21
C VAL A 58 2.46 -16.74 0.29
N ILE A 59 3.48 -16.97 1.11
CA ILE A 59 3.38 -16.89 2.57
C ILE A 59 3.85 -15.49 3.00
N PRO A 60 3.00 -14.69 3.66
CA PRO A 60 3.37 -13.35 4.13
C PRO A 60 4.58 -13.35 5.06
N ARG A 61 5.50 -12.41 4.86
CA ARG A 61 6.72 -12.21 5.66
C ARG A 61 7.09 -10.73 5.70
N ALA A 62 7.89 -10.35 6.69
CA ALA A 62 8.45 -9.01 6.79
C ALA A 62 9.82 -8.97 6.09
N GLY A 63 10.10 -7.86 5.41
CA GLY A 63 11.31 -7.64 4.63
C GLY A 63 11.05 -6.67 3.48
N TYR A 64 12.10 -6.38 2.72
CA TYR A 64 12.01 -5.58 1.52
C TYR A 64 12.83 -6.17 0.38
N ARG A 65 12.55 -5.75 -0.85
CA ARG A 65 13.34 -6.09 -2.03
C ARG A 65 13.50 -4.90 -2.95
N HIS A 66 14.54 -4.96 -3.77
CA HIS A 66 14.70 -4.06 -4.90
C HIS A 66 13.83 -4.52 -6.08
N ASP A 67 13.15 -3.57 -6.71
CA ASP A 67 12.38 -3.79 -7.93
C ASP A 67 12.58 -2.62 -8.90
N HIS A 68 11.99 -2.72 -10.09
CA HIS A 68 11.98 -1.65 -11.07
C HIS A 68 10.61 -1.51 -11.69
N TYR A 69 10.05 -0.31 -11.63
CA TYR A 69 8.89 0.05 -12.43
C TYR A 69 9.34 0.47 -13.83
N VAL A 70 8.66 -0.02 -14.87
CA VAL A 70 8.92 0.39 -16.26
C VAL A 70 7.73 1.21 -16.75
N ASP A 71 7.97 2.49 -16.98
CA ASP A 71 6.95 3.36 -17.56
C ASP A 71 6.63 2.93 -18.99
N ARG A 72 5.35 2.69 -19.28
CA ARG A 72 4.93 2.14 -20.58
C ARG A 72 5.03 3.16 -21.71
N GLU A 73 4.93 4.45 -21.40
CA GLU A 73 4.96 5.51 -22.41
C GLU A 73 6.40 5.87 -22.80
N SER A 74 7.26 6.07 -21.82
CA SER A 74 8.65 6.51 -22.03
C SER A 74 9.67 5.37 -22.05
N GLY A 75 9.31 4.19 -21.54
CA GLY A 75 10.23 3.07 -21.35
C GLY A 75 11.25 3.28 -20.21
N ILE A 76 11.12 4.38 -19.45
CA ILE A 76 12.02 4.70 -18.34
C ILE A 76 11.85 3.68 -17.23
N LYS A 77 12.98 3.19 -16.72
CA LYS A 77 13.03 2.35 -15.53
C LYS A 77 13.21 3.22 -14.30
N ILE A 78 12.29 3.10 -13.36
CA ILE A 78 12.35 3.76 -12.06
C ILE A 78 12.69 2.70 -11.02
N PRO A 79 13.79 2.88 -10.25
CA PRO A 79 14.06 2.03 -9.11
C PRO A 79 12.93 2.08 -8.08
N VAL A 80 12.64 0.92 -7.49
CA VAL A 80 11.59 0.74 -6.49
C VAL A 80 12.14 -0.07 -5.33
N LEU A 81 11.75 0.29 -4.12
CA LEU A 81 11.79 -0.61 -2.97
C LEU A 81 10.36 -1.03 -2.66
N MET A 82 10.13 -2.33 -2.65
CA MET A 82 8.88 -2.90 -2.13
C MET A 82 9.18 -3.49 -0.76
N ALA A 83 8.35 -3.17 0.22
CA ALA A 83 8.52 -3.64 1.59
C ALA A 83 7.19 -4.10 2.21
N ALA A 84 7.29 -5.04 3.13
CA ALA A 84 6.20 -5.48 3.98
C ALA A 84 6.69 -5.54 5.42
N ALA A 85 5.85 -5.09 6.34
CA ALA A 85 6.10 -5.12 7.77
C ALA A 85 4.88 -5.68 8.51
N SER A 86 5.08 -6.23 9.70
CA SER A 86 3.98 -6.75 10.49
C SER A 86 3.07 -5.60 10.96
N ARG A 87 1.79 -5.92 11.19
CA ARG A 87 0.75 -5.01 11.72
C ARG A 87 1.25 -4.06 12.80
N GLU A 88 1.97 -4.58 13.79
CA GLU A 88 2.46 -3.83 14.95
C GLU A 88 3.50 -2.74 14.63
N SER A 89 4.03 -2.69 13.40
CA SER A 89 5.12 -1.79 13.01
C SER A 89 4.88 -1.09 11.67
N VAL A 90 4.04 -1.64 10.79
CA VAL A 90 3.92 -1.17 9.40
C VAL A 90 3.53 0.30 9.29
N LEU A 91 2.69 0.80 10.18
CA LEU A 91 2.29 2.21 10.15
C LEU A 91 3.39 3.14 10.67
N ASP A 92 4.15 2.73 11.69
CA ASP A 92 5.32 3.47 12.17
C ASP A 92 6.40 3.55 11.08
N VAL A 93 6.68 2.40 10.43
CA VAL A 93 7.59 2.33 9.28
C VAL A 93 7.12 3.28 8.18
N PHE A 94 5.83 3.24 7.83
CA PHE A 94 5.26 4.13 6.82
C PHE A 94 5.51 5.60 7.15
N PHE A 95 5.24 6.02 8.39
CA PHE A 95 5.44 7.41 8.77
C PHE A 95 6.91 7.84 8.68
N ASP A 96 7.85 7.01 9.13
CA ASP A 96 9.27 7.34 9.04
C ASP A 96 9.76 7.37 7.58
N LEU A 97 9.22 6.50 6.72
CA LEU A 97 9.46 6.55 5.28
C LEU A 97 8.98 7.84 4.62
N LEU A 98 8.12 8.65 5.25
CA LEU A 98 7.75 9.96 4.69
C LEU A 98 8.81 11.04 4.92
N GLU A 99 9.74 10.87 5.86
CA GLU A 99 10.74 11.89 6.21
C GLU A 99 11.62 12.32 5.03
N PRO A 100 12.11 11.41 4.16
CA PRO A 100 12.91 11.78 2.99
C PRO A 100 12.16 12.63 1.96
N LEU A 101 10.82 12.68 2.01
CA LEU A 101 10.02 13.51 1.10
C LEU A 101 10.11 15.00 1.44
N GLY A 102 10.61 15.36 2.62
CA GLY A 102 10.73 16.75 3.05
C GLY A 102 9.46 17.35 3.66
N PRO A 103 9.46 18.67 3.93
CA PRO A 103 8.46 19.28 4.82
C PRO A 103 7.10 19.51 4.18
N THR A 104 7.01 19.53 2.84
CA THR A 104 5.78 19.81 2.10
C THR A 104 5.60 18.75 1.02
N VAL A 105 4.40 18.15 0.99
CA VAL A 105 4.09 16.98 0.16
C VAL A 105 2.71 17.11 -0.48
N ASP A 106 2.52 16.42 -1.60
CA ASP A 106 1.22 16.15 -2.18
C ASP A 106 0.76 14.76 -1.73
N VAL A 107 -0.56 14.58 -1.59
CA VAL A 107 -1.19 13.35 -1.14
C VAL A 107 -2.21 12.91 -2.17
N VAL A 108 -2.19 11.61 -2.47
CA VAL A 108 -3.20 10.90 -3.25
C VAL A 108 -3.85 9.87 -2.35
N LEU A 109 -5.15 10.01 -2.13
CA LEU A 109 -5.95 9.04 -1.41
C LEU A 109 -6.68 8.14 -2.42
N GLU A 110 -6.63 6.84 -2.21
CA GLU A 110 -7.15 5.83 -3.14
C GLU A 110 -8.25 5.00 -2.47
N THR A 111 -9.32 4.70 -3.21
CA THR A 111 -10.40 3.85 -2.70
C THR A 111 -11.05 2.93 -3.73
N SER A 112 -11.33 1.68 -3.34
CA SER A 112 -12.14 0.70 -4.09
C SER A 112 -13.57 0.54 -3.57
N HIS A 113 -14.00 1.23 -2.51
CA HIS A 113 -15.28 0.98 -1.83
C HIS A 113 -16.52 1.04 -2.75
N ASP A 114 -16.56 2.00 -3.69
CA ASP A 114 -17.71 2.23 -4.58
C ASP A 114 -17.53 1.61 -5.99
N ARG A 115 -16.45 0.84 -6.21
CA ARG A 115 -16.12 0.31 -7.53
C ARG A 115 -15.72 -1.18 -7.45
N PRO A 116 -16.49 -2.08 -8.08
CA PRO A 116 -16.12 -3.50 -8.13
C PRO A 116 -14.90 -3.78 -9.03
N SER A 117 -14.44 -2.81 -9.83
CA SER A 117 -13.13 -2.86 -10.49
C SER A 117 -12.49 -1.48 -10.58
N GLY A 118 -11.23 -1.40 -10.15
CA GLY A 118 -10.44 -0.17 -10.12
C GLY A 118 -10.76 0.73 -8.92
N HIS A 119 -9.95 1.77 -8.75
CA HIS A 119 -10.03 2.68 -7.60
C HIS A 119 -10.44 4.08 -8.05
N GLN A 120 -10.71 4.94 -7.07
CA GLN A 120 -10.85 6.38 -7.22
C GLN A 120 -9.69 7.08 -6.54
N ASP A 121 -8.99 7.92 -7.30
CA ASP A 121 -7.87 8.72 -6.80
C ASP A 121 -8.34 10.13 -6.46
N LEU A 122 -7.93 10.62 -5.29
CA LEU A 122 -8.34 11.88 -4.72
C LEU A 122 -7.10 12.67 -4.29
N TYR A 123 -6.96 13.89 -4.79
CA TYR A 123 -5.70 14.64 -4.71
C TYR A 123 -5.79 15.81 -3.73
N ARG A 124 -4.72 16.01 -2.96
CA ARG A 124 -4.48 17.20 -2.14
C ARG A 124 -3.02 17.63 -2.28
N GLU A 125 -2.79 18.86 -2.72
CA GLU A 125 -1.44 19.39 -2.97
C GLU A 125 -0.91 20.26 -1.83
N GLU A 126 0.40 20.44 -1.72
CA GLU A 126 1.04 21.41 -0.82
C GLU A 126 0.58 21.29 0.65
N MET A 127 0.78 20.12 1.25
CA MET A 127 0.47 19.86 2.65
C MET A 127 1.73 19.74 3.50
N ASP A 128 1.72 20.35 4.68
CA ASP A 128 2.82 20.20 5.64
C ASP A 128 2.86 18.75 6.16
N LEU A 129 4.02 18.10 6.06
CA LEU A 129 4.19 16.70 6.47
C LEU A 129 3.77 16.43 7.94
N PRO A 130 4.09 17.30 8.93
CA PRO A 130 3.60 17.11 10.30
C PRO A 130 2.08 17.15 10.42
N VAL A 131 1.39 17.96 9.61
CA VAL A 131 -0.08 18.03 9.57
C VAL A 131 -0.63 16.76 8.96
N LEU A 132 -0.03 16.27 7.87
CA LEU A 132 -0.40 14.99 7.25
C LEU A 132 -0.32 13.86 8.26
N LYS A 133 0.84 13.67 8.89
CA LYS A 133 1.05 12.64 9.90
C LYS A 133 0.01 12.74 11.01
N SER A 134 -0.21 13.93 11.56
CA SER A 134 -1.20 14.15 12.61
C SER A 134 -2.62 13.74 12.18
N ILE A 135 -3.02 14.03 10.95
CA ILE A 135 -4.33 13.59 10.43
C ILE A 135 -4.34 12.07 10.30
N LEU A 136 -3.34 11.46 9.68
CA LEU A 136 -3.29 10.02 9.44
C LEU A 136 -3.26 9.19 10.73
N TYR A 137 -2.63 9.69 11.80
CA TYR A 137 -2.65 9.04 13.12
C TYR A 137 -4.08 8.90 13.69
N ASP A 138 -4.98 9.85 13.43
CA ASP A 138 -6.40 9.73 13.81
C ASP A 138 -7.15 8.68 12.98
N PHE A 139 -6.48 8.08 11.98
CA PHE A 139 -7.03 7.10 11.07
C PHE A 139 -6.23 5.80 10.94
N GLU A 140 -5.45 5.44 11.95
CA GLU A 140 -4.68 4.19 12.01
C GLU A 140 -5.53 2.94 11.73
N ASP A 141 -6.72 2.82 12.33
CA ASP A 141 -7.64 1.69 12.11
C ASP A 141 -8.04 1.56 10.64
N LEU A 142 -8.37 2.67 9.97
CA LEU A 142 -8.71 2.68 8.56
C LEU A 142 -7.48 2.28 7.72
N LEU A 143 -6.34 2.89 7.99
CA LEU A 143 -5.12 2.66 7.22
C LEU A 143 -4.63 1.21 7.36
N LEU A 144 -4.74 0.61 8.55
CA LEU A 144 -4.31 -0.77 8.79
C LEU A 144 -5.33 -1.81 8.31
N ASP A 145 -6.61 -1.62 8.64
CA ASP A 145 -7.60 -2.70 8.59
C ASP A 145 -8.57 -2.65 7.42
N ASP A 146 -8.54 -1.58 6.64
CA ASP A 146 -9.37 -1.48 5.45
C ASP A 146 -8.61 -1.88 4.17
N GLY A 147 -9.03 -2.99 3.56
CA GLY A 147 -8.51 -3.46 2.27
C GLY A 147 -9.04 -2.70 1.07
N CYS A 148 -9.69 -1.56 1.27
CA CYS A 148 -10.17 -0.69 0.20
C CYS A 148 -9.59 0.73 0.27
N THR A 149 -8.63 0.99 1.17
CA THR A 149 -7.99 2.30 1.33
C THR A 149 -6.50 2.19 1.04
N GLY A 150 -6.04 3.00 0.09
CA GLY A 150 -4.63 3.23 -0.21
C GLY A 150 -4.27 4.71 -0.10
N LEU A 151 -2.99 5.00 0.01
CA LEU A 151 -2.45 6.34 0.14
C LEU A 151 -1.09 6.43 -0.54
N ALA A 152 -0.88 7.42 -1.40
CA ALA A 152 0.43 7.80 -1.92
C ALA A 152 0.79 9.21 -1.43
N VAL A 153 2.05 9.40 -1.05
CA VAL A 153 2.61 10.69 -0.63
C VAL A 153 3.85 10.95 -1.47
N LEU A 154 3.94 12.15 -2.03
CA LEU A 154 5.03 12.51 -2.93
C LEU A 154 5.45 13.96 -2.70
N ASN A 155 6.66 14.30 -3.16
CA ASN A 155 7.06 15.69 -3.27
C ASN A 155 7.15 16.07 -4.76
N PRO A 156 6.47 17.12 -5.25
CA PRO A 156 6.57 17.51 -6.66
C PRO A 156 7.94 18.11 -7.03
N GLU A 157 8.72 18.58 -6.06
CA GLU A 157 10.05 19.16 -6.23
C GLU A 157 11.18 18.12 -6.21
N ILE A 158 10.97 17.00 -5.51
CA ILE A 158 11.94 15.91 -5.37
C ILE A 158 11.28 14.64 -5.93
N PRO A 159 11.85 13.95 -6.93
CA PRO A 159 11.18 12.84 -7.61
C PRO A 159 11.16 11.54 -6.78
N LEU A 160 10.52 11.62 -5.62
CA LEU A 160 10.32 10.59 -4.64
C LEU A 160 8.84 10.45 -4.32
N GLU A 161 8.41 9.22 -4.11
CA GLU A 161 7.05 8.86 -3.76
C GLU A 161 7.08 7.66 -2.82
N VAL A 162 6.20 7.67 -1.82
CA VAL A 162 5.99 6.60 -0.86
C VAL A 162 4.51 6.23 -0.89
N GLN A 163 4.21 4.97 -1.18
CA GLN A 163 2.86 4.43 -1.20
C GLN A 163 2.65 3.47 -0.03
N PHE A 164 1.46 3.54 0.55
CA PHE A 164 0.89 2.54 1.41
C PHE A 164 -0.44 2.10 0.81
N ASP A 165 -0.42 0.99 0.07
CA ASP A 165 -1.53 0.59 -0.78
C ASP A 165 -2.63 -0.17 -0.01
N GLU A 166 -3.69 -0.56 -0.71
CA GLU A 166 -4.78 -1.36 -0.12
C GLU A 166 -4.33 -2.75 0.36
N HIS A 167 -3.18 -3.24 -0.15
CA HIS A 167 -2.53 -4.48 0.25
C HIS A 167 -1.61 -4.32 1.47
N LYS A 168 -1.50 -3.09 1.99
CA LYS A 168 -0.64 -2.73 3.12
C LYS A 168 0.84 -2.99 2.84
N LEU A 169 1.21 -2.89 1.56
CA LEU A 169 2.59 -2.88 1.11
C LEU A 169 3.10 -1.45 1.12
N LEU A 170 4.38 -1.31 1.46
CA LEU A 170 5.11 -0.06 1.41
C LEU A 170 5.90 -0.05 0.10
N ILE A 171 5.69 0.97 -0.73
CA ILE A 171 6.36 1.05 -2.04
C ILE A 171 6.99 2.42 -2.19
N MET A 172 8.31 2.45 -2.36
CA MET A 172 9.07 3.69 -2.52
C MET A 172 9.63 3.76 -3.93
N TYR A 173 9.36 4.86 -4.61
CA TYR A 173 9.82 5.13 -5.97
C TYR A 173 10.82 6.29 -5.95
N GLY A 174 11.91 6.16 -6.71
CA GLY A 174 12.93 7.19 -6.74
C GLY A 174 14.22 6.75 -7.43
N GLN A 175 15.08 7.72 -7.76
CA GLN A 175 16.40 7.41 -8.35
C GLN A 175 17.45 7.06 -7.28
N GLU A 176 17.35 7.64 -6.08
CA GLU A 176 18.23 7.38 -4.95
C GLU A 176 17.35 6.96 -3.76
N LEU A 177 17.47 5.69 -3.35
CA LEU A 177 16.61 5.09 -2.32
C LEU A 177 17.38 4.67 -1.06
N VAL A 178 18.55 5.26 -0.83
CA VAL A 178 19.42 4.89 0.31
C VAL A 178 18.77 5.27 1.65
N ASP A 179 18.20 6.47 1.75
CA ASP A 179 17.57 6.92 3.01
C ASP A 179 16.38 6.02 3.39
N PHE A 180 15.64 5.51 2.41
CA PHE A 180 14.56 4.55 2.67
C PHE A 180 15.09 3.18 3.10
N GLN A 181 16.21 2.70 2.55
CA GLN A 181 16.86 1.46 3.00
C GLN A 181 17.33 1.58 4.44
N ASP A 182 17.96 2.69 4.80
CA ASP A 182 18.43 2.94 6.17
C ASP A 182 17.26 2.88 7.17
N ILE A 183 16.12 3.49 6.83
CA ILE A 183 14.89 3.40 7.63
C ILE A 183 14.40 1.94 7.75
N LEU A 184 14.30 1.20 6.64
CA LEU A 184 13.86 -0.19 6.67
C LEU A 184 14.80 -1.08 7.52
N ASP A 185 16.10 -0.85 7.44
CA ASP A 185 17.12 -1.55 8.21
C ASP A 185 17.01 -1.22 9.71
N ASP A 186 16.71 0.03 10.09
CA ASP A 186 16.46 0.45 11.48
C ASP A 186 15.25 -0.26 12.11
N TYR A 187 14.22 -0.55 11.30
CA TYR A 187 13.07 -1.38 11.68
C TYR A 187 13.36 -2.89 11.64
N GLY A 188 14.57 -3.30 11.27
CA GLY A 188 14.98 -4.70 11.19
C GLY A 188 14.33 -5.47 10.06
N LEU A 189 13.89 -4.79 8.99
CA LEU A 189 13.33 -5.42 7.79
C LEU A 189 14.49 -5.87 6.90
N PRO A 190 14.72 -7.18 6.70
CA PRO A 190 15.86 -7.63 5.90
C PRO A 190 15.62 -7.42 4.40
N CYS A 191 16.69 -7.03 3.69
CA CYS A 191 16.71 -7.09 2.22
C CYS A 191 16.68 -8.56 1.74
N GLN A 192 15.67 -8.92 0.95
CA GLN A 192 15.45 -10.25 0.39
C GLN A 192 15.00 -10.10 -1.07
N ASP A 193 15.95 -10.06 -2.01
CA ASP A 193 15.65 -9.81 -3.42
C ASP A 193 14.74 -10.88 -4.08
N ASP A 194 14.65 -12.07 -3.51
CA ASP A 194 13.78 -13.18 -3.95
C ASP A 194 12.45 -13.28 -3.20
N MET A 195 12.18 -12.35 -2.26
CA MET A 195 10.92 -12.27 -1.54
C MET A 195 9.76 -12.02 -2.51
N ARG A 196 8.62 -12.66 -2.24
CA ARG A 196 7.36 -12.44 -2.96
C ARG A 196 6.35 -11.78 -2.04
N PHE A 197 5.57 -10.86 -2.59
CA PHE A 197 4.49 -10.18 -1.86
C PHE A 197 3.13 -10.83 -2.09
N ILE A 198 2.18 -10.54 -1.21
CA ILE A 198 0.82 -11.10 -1.26
C ILE A 198 0.11 -10.82 -2.59
N THR A 199 0.44 -9.70 -3.23
CA THR A 199 -0.05 -9.27 -4.55
C THR A 199 0.43 -10.15 -5.71
N GLU A 200 1.46 -10.99 -5.50
CA GLU A 200 1.99 -11.91 -6.50
C GLU A 200 1.30 -13.29 -6.50
N ALA A 201 0.25 -13.44 -5.68
CA ALA A 201 -0.64 -14.58 -5.68
C ALA A 201 -2.09 -14.09 -5.55
N GLU A 202 -3.03 -15.02 -5.71
CA GLU A 202 -4.42 -14.77 -5.36
C GLU A 202 -4.53 -14.33 -3.89
N HIS A 203 -5.39 -13.35 -3.62
CA HIS A 203 -5.65 -12.81 -2.30
C HIS A 203 -7.04 -12.17 -2.29
N VAL A 204 -7.56 -11.85 -1.12
CA VAL A 204 -8.84 -11.18 -0.95
C VAL A 204 -8.71 -9.98 -0.02
N HIS A 205 -9.43 -8.91 -0.33
CA HIS A 205 -9.55 -7.73 0.53
C HIS A 205 -10.69 -7.90 1.52
N SER A 206 -10.58 -7.23 2.66
CA SER A 206 -11.61 -7.12 3.68
C SER A 206 -11.91 -5.65 3.94
N SER A 207 -13.19 -5.30 3.91
CA SER A 207 -13.67 -3.95 4.19
C SER A 207 -15.11 -4.01 4.72
N ASN A 208 -15.65 -2.90 5.18
CA ASN A 208 -17.03 -2.77 5.64
C ASN A 208 -17.56 -1.32 5.52
N GLU A 209 -18.86 -1.14 5.75
CA GLU A 209 -19.51 0.19 5.67
C GLU A 209 -19.01 1.20 6.70
N GLU A 210 -18.39 0.77 7.80
CA GLU A 210 -17.76 1.68 8.76
C GLU A 210 -16.47 2.26 8.19
N PHE A 211 -15.64 1.45 7.54
CA PHE A 211 -14.45 1.93 6.85
C PHE A 211 -14.79 2.86 5.70
N ALA A 212 -15.83 2.57 4.91
CA ALA A 212 -16.30 3.50 3.88
C ALA A 212 -16.66 4.89 4.48
N ARG A 213 -17.34 4.92 5.63
CA ARG A 213 -17.66 6.18 6.33
C ARG A 213 -16.43 6.87 6.92
N ARG A 214 -15.47 6.10 7.45
CA ARG A 214 -14.19 6.61 7.98
C ARG A 214 -13.35 7.20 6.85
N PHE A 215 -13.32 6.58 5.68
CA PHE A 215 -12.67 7.08 4.48
C PHE A 215 -13.22 8.44 4.07
N GLU A 216 -14.55 8.60 4.02
CA GLU A 216 -15.18 9.88 3.73
C GLU A 216 -14.82 10.97 4.75
N GLN A 217 -14.65 10.61 6.03
CA GLN A 217 -14.16 11.52 7.05
C GLN A 217 -12.68 11.89 6.83
N LEU A 218 -11.82 10.93 6.48
CA LEU A 218 -10.42 11.18 6.17
C LEU A 218 -10.30 12.16 4.99
N LYS A 219 -11.04 11.89 3.91
CA LYS A 219 -11.13 12.78 2.74
C LYS A 219 -11.46 14.22 3.13
N PHE A 220 -12.48 14.39 3.97
CA PHE A 220 -12.87 15.71 4.48
C PHE A 220 -11.78 16.35 5.35
N ARG A 221 -11.11 15.58 6.23
CA ARG A 221 -10.03 16.08 7.10
C ARG A 221 -8.79 16.51 6.32
N LEU A 222 -8.48 15.82 5.22
CA LEU A 222 -7.40 16.20 4.30
C LEU A 222 -7.75 17.43 3.47
N GLY A 223 -9.00 17.90 3.49
CA GLY A 223 -9.44 19.04 2.67
C GLY A 223 -9.44 18.71 1.18
N ILE A 224 -9.67 17.45 0.82
CA ILE A 224 -9.84 17.03 -0.57
C ILE A 224 -11.21 17.52 -1.05
N GLU A 225 -11.21 18.41 -2.03
CA GLU A 225 -12.43 18.88 -2.69
C GLU A 225 -12.87 17.86 -3.74
N VAL A 226 -14.17 17.58 -3.79
CA VAL A 226 -14.77 16.72 -4.83
C VAL A 226 -15.37 17.68 -5.86
N ASP A 227 -14.79 17.73 -7.06
CA ASP A 227 -15.41 18.37 -8.23
C ASP A 227 -16.67 17.61 -8.70
#